data_AF-A0A972Q5X9-F1
#
_entry.id   AF-A0A972Q5X9-F1
#
_cell.length_a   1.000
_cell.length_b   1.000
_cell.length_c   1.000
_cell.angle_alpha   90.00
_cell.angle_beta   90.00
_cell.angle_gamma   90.00
#
_symmetry.space_group_name_H-M   'P 1'
#
loop_
_entity.id
_entity.type
_entity.pdbx_description
1 polymer ?
#
loop_
_entity_poly.entity_id
_entity_poly.type
_entity_poly.pdbx_seq_one_letter_code
_entity_poly.pdbx_strand_id
1 'polypeptide(L)'
;MRNAWWSKLLRIVGIILMSLTAAFTLMGGAGTTCVALNPEGFGGKFAGIAPFQWLWILFVLLGIAAGVLGVRAVVLLVRGASHAWRDSVIALVAGTLLNAVHLVMSRALRGGSMPVDGVLYMNILTLVVFFLFRIPRIWQGVNYEKPSGGRPAGTAAAAFALWAAGLLTLTIQFLMQPTHTIGGVNYADAWHITLSAIGGGLLTSGLLVVLLPRLANGRRQSLPNSAETHKA
;
A
#
# COMPACT_ATOMS: atom_id res chain seq x y z
N MET A 1 26.09 7.36 -19.55
CA MET A 1 25.61 5.97 -19.39
C MET A 1 24.89 5.88 -18.04
N ARG A 2 23.55 5.77 -18.02
CA ARG A 2 22.83 5.66 -16.75
C ARG A 2 22.81 4.20 -16.33
N ASN A 3 23.38 3.88 -15.16
CA ASN A 3 23.47 2.50 -14.67
C ASN A 3 22.09 1.84 -14.66
N ALA A 4 21.89 0.79 -15.46
CA ALA A 4 20.63 0.07 -15.58
C ALA A 4 20.15 -0.47 -14.22
N TRP A 5 21.09 -0.80 -13.34
CA TRP A 5 20.84 -1.18 -11.95
C TRP A 5 20.13 -0.07 -11.15
N TRP A 6 20.62 1.17 -11.23
CA TRP A 6 20.03 2.32 -10.52
C TRP A 6 18.58 2.58 -10.95
N SER A 7 18.31 2.44 -12.25
CA SER A 7 16.97 2.64 -12.80
C SER A 7 16.00 1.56 -12.33
N LYS A 8 16.45 0.30 -12.21
CA LYS A 8 15.66 -0.81 -11.66
C LYS A 8 15.37 -0.63 -10.16
N LEU A 9 16.39 -0.22 -9.39
CA LEU A 9 16.26 0.00 -7.96
C LEU A 9 15.22 1.07 -7.66
N LEU A 10 15.32 2.24 -8.29
CA LEU A 10 14.36 3.34 -8.10
C LEU A 10 12.93 2.93 -8.47
N ARG A 11 12.76 2.14 -9.54
CA ARG A 11 11.45 1.61 -9.92
C ARG A 11 10.85 0.74 -8.82
N ILE A 12 11.63 -0.19 -8.25
CA ILE A 12 11.21 -1.07 -7.15
C ILE A 12 10.87 -0.24 -5.91
N VAL A 13 11.73 0.71 -5.54
CA VAL A 13 11.51 1.60 -4.39
C VAL A 13 10.19 2.36 -4.52
N GLY A 14 9.88 2.92 -5.69
CA GLY A 14 8.61 3.60 -5.91
C GLY A 14 7.39 2.69 -5.77
N ILE A 15 7.49 1.44 -6.24
CA ILE A 15 6.41 0.44 -6.10
C ILE A 15 6.22 0.05 -4.64
N ILE A 16 7.30 -0.17 -3.89
CA ILE A 16 7.24 -0.46 -2.45
C ILE A 16 6.59 0.71 -1.70
N LEU A 17 7.03 1.93 -1.99
CA LEU A 17 6.53 3.13 -1.33
C LEU A 17 5.02 3.34 -1.61
N MET A 18 4.59 3.12 -2.86
CA MET A 18 3.18 3.16 -3.22
C MET A 18 2.39 2.04 -2.53
N SER A 19 2.96 0.83 -2.41
CA SER A 19 2.35 -0.31 -1.70
C SER A 19 2.12 -0.01 -0.22
N LEU A 20 3.14 0.50 0.47
CA LEU A 20 3.04 0.93 1.86
C LEU A 20 1.99 2.01 2.03
N THR A 21 1.95 3.00 1.13
CA THR A 21 0.97 4.11 1.19
C THR A 21 -0.45 3.64 0.98
N ALA A 22 -0.68 2.73 0.03
CA ALA A 22 -1.99 2.14 -0.22
C ALA A 22 -2.48 1.33 0.99
N ALA A 23 -1.60 0.49 1.55
CA ALA A 23 -1.91 -0.29 2.76
C ALA A 23 -2.22 0.62 3.95
N PHE A 24 -1.39 1.64 4.19
CA PHE A 24 -1.57 2.58 5.30
C PHE A 24 -2.85 3.41 5.17
N THR A 25 -3.22 3.81 3.96
CA THR A 25 -4.48 4.52 3.68
C THR A 25 -5.68 3.61 3.92
N LEU A 26 -5.63 2.36 3.45
CA LEU A 26 -6.71 1.39 3.64
C LEU A 26 -6.91 1.04 5.11
N MET A 27 -5.82 0.82 5.86
CA MET A 27 -5.87 0.58 7.31
C MET A 27 -6.30 1.82 8.09
N GLY A 28 -5.91 3.03 7.68
CA GLY A 28 -6.37 4.27 8.29
C GLY A 28 -7.88 4.47 8.15
N GLY A 29 -8.43 4.20 6.96
CA GLY A 29 -9.87 4.20 6.73
C GLY A 29 -10.59 3.17 7.58
N ALA A 30 -10.18 1.89 7.50
CA ALA A 30 -10.79 0.81 8.26
C ALA A 30 -10.67 1.00 9.79
N GLY A 31 -9.51 1.49 10.27
CA GLY A 31 -9.25 1.73 11.69
C GLY A 31 -10.07 2.88 12.28
N THR A 32 -10.58 3.80 11.45
CA THR A 32 -11.47 4.89 11.90
C THR A 32 -12.90 4.41 12.18
N THR A 33 -13.26 3.18 11.77
CA THR A 33 -14.63 2.65 11.85
C THR A 33 -15.19 2.63 13.27
N CYS A 34 -14.38 2.31 14.29
CA CYS A 34 -14.87 2.21 15.67
C CYS A 34 -15.47 3.53 16.17
N VAL A 35 -14.72 4.62 16.06
CA VAL A 35 -15.17 5.96 16.45
C VAL A 35 -16.19 6.55 15.48
N ALA A 36 -16.22 6.08 14.23
CA ALA A 36 -17.24 6.49 13.26
C ALA A 36 -18.61 5.86 13.53
N LEU A 37 -18.66 4.65 14.06
CA LEU A 37 -19.93 3.94 14.33
C LEU A 37 -20.46 4.19 15.75
N ASN A 38 -19.56 4.41 16.73
CA ASN A 38 -19.96 4.66 18.11
C ASN A 38 -19.06 5.73 18.77
N PRO A 39 -19.14 7.00 18.36
CA PRO A 39 -18.25 8.05 18.88
C PRO A 39 -18.38 8.27 20.40
N GLU A 40 -19.57 8.07 20.97
CA GLU A 40 -19.83 8.24 22.40
C GLU A 40 -19.29 7.07 23.25
N GLY A 41 -19.21 5.86 22.69
CA GLY A 41 -18.74 4.67 23.39
C GLY A 41 -17.26 4.69 23.80
N PHE A 42 -16.46 5.59 23.23
CA PHE A 42 -15.04 5.75 23.56
C PHE A 42 -14.76 6.92 24.52
N GLY A 43 -15.79 7.70 24.85
CA GLY A 43 -15.72 8.83 25.78
C GLY A 43 -14.72 9.93 25.40
N GLY A 44 -14.55 10.88 26.32
CA GLY A 44 -13.58 11.97 26.22
C GLY A 44 -13.68 12.74 24.90
N LYS A 45 -12.55 12.94 24.24
CA LYS A 45 -12.45 13.72 22.99
C LYS A 45 -13.22 13.13 21.80
N PHE A 46 -13.61 11.85 21.84
CA PHE A 46 -14.34 11.21 20.74
C PHE A 46 -15.84 11.53 20.75
N ALA A 47 -16.42 11.88 21.91
CA ALA A 47 -17.82 12.28 21.99
C ALA A 47 -18.13 13.55 21.18
N GLY A 48 -17.15 14.44 20.99
CA GLY A 48 -17.29 15.63 20.13
C GLY A 48 -17.52 15.31 18.65
N ILE A 49 -17.33 14.06 18.24
CA ILE A 49 -17.63 13.57 16.89
C ILE A 49 -19.12 13.29 16.70
N ALA A 50 -19.89 13.02 17.76
CA ALA A 50 -21.27 12.55 17.66
C ALA A 50 -22.18 13.43 16.75
N PRO A 51 -22.15 14.78 16.82
CA PRO A 51 -22.92 15.62 15.91
C PRO A 51 -22.48 15.54 14.43
N PHE A 52 -21.27 15.04 14.17
CA PHE A 52 -20.64 14.92 12.86
C PHE A 52 -20.36 13.46 12.48
N GLN A 53 -21.06 12.50 13.10
CA GLN A 53 -20.81 11.07 12.88
C GLN A 53 -20.86 10.67 11.40
N TRP A 54 -21.80 11.25 10.64
CA TRP A 54 -21.93 11.06 9.20
C TRP A 54 -20.64 11.38 8.43
N LEU A 55 -19.90 12.41 8.85
CA LEU A 55 -18.66 12.83 8.22
C LEU A 55 -17.55 11.81 8.49
N TRP A 56 -17.50 11.22 9.68
CA TRP A 56 -16.56 10.14 10.00
C TRP A 56 -16.85 8.86 9.22
N ILE A 57 -18.12 8.52 9.02
CA ILE A 57 -18.52 7.42 8.15
C ILE A 57 -18.06 7.70 6.72
N LEU A 58 -18.21 8.93 6.22
CA LEU A 58 -17.66 9.30 4.90
C LEU A 58 -16.14 9.17 4.85
N PHE A 59 -15.40 9.58 5.88
CA PHE A 59 -13.95 9.39 5.92
C PHE A 59 -13.54 7.92 5.88
N VAL A 60 -14.29 7.03 6.54
CA VAL A 60 -14.07 5.58 6.46
C VAL A 60 -14.27 5.08 5.04
N LEU A 61 -15.43 5.38 4.43
CA LEU A 61 -15.76 4.91 3.09
C LEU A 61 -14.81 5.44 2.02
N LEU A 62 -14.54 6.74 2.04
CA LEU A 62 -13.61 7.38 1.09
C LEU A 62 -12.17 6.94 1.34
N GLY A 63 -11.78 6.69 2.60
CA GLY A 63 -10.46 6.19 2.96
C GLY A 63 -10.22 4.78 2.41
N ILE A 64 -11.19 3.89 2.56
CA ILE A 64 -11.14 2.54 1.98
C ILE A 64 -11.10 2.63 0.45
N ALA A 65 -11.96 3.45 -0.17
CA ALA A 65 -11.97 3.64 -1.62
C ALA A 65 -10.62 4.16 -2.15
N ALA A 66 -10.03 5.16 -1.49
CA ALA A 66 -8.71 5.69 -1.83
C ALA A 66 -7.61 4.63 -1.65
N GLY A 67 -7.67 3.81 -0.60
CA GLY A 67 -6.78 2.68 -0.39
C GLY A 67 -6.86 1.65 -1.52
N VAL A 68 -8.07 1.28 -1.95
CA VAL A 68 -8.30 0.36 -3.07
C VAL A 68 -7.79 0.95 -4.39
N LEU A 69 -8.00 2.24 -4.65
CA LEU A 69 -7.41 2.94 -5.80
C LEU A 69 -5.88 2.90 -5.75
N GLY A 70 -5.29 3.05 -4.57
CA GLY A 70 -3.86 2.90 -4.34
C GLY A 70 -3.35 1.49 -4.67
N VAL A 71 -4.05 0.44 -4.20
CA VAL A 71 -3.72 -0.96 -4.53
C VAL A 71 -3.78 -1.20 -6.03
N ARG A 72 -4.83 -0.70 -6.71
CA ARG A 72 -4.94 -0.76 -8.17
C ARG A 72 -3.74 -0.09 -8.85
N ALA A 73 -3.33 1.09 -8.38
CA ALA A 73 -2.16 1.78 -8.90
C ALA A 73 -0.86 0.98 -8.74
N VAL A 74 -0.65 0.32 -7.59
CA VAL A 74 0.50 -0.60 -7.38
C VAL A 74 0.52 -1.71 -8.43
N VAL A 75 -0.62 -2.36 -8.69
CA VAL A 75 -0.74 -3.41 -9.71
C VAL A 75 -0.39 -2.87 -11.09
N LEU A 76 -0.86 -1.66 -11.44
CA LEU A 76 -0.54 -1.02 -12.72
C LEU A 76 0.95 -0.68 -12.84
N LEU A 77 1.60 -0.21 -11.77
CA LEU A 77 3.04 0.07 -11.75
C LEU A 77 3.88 -1.20 -11.93
N VAL A 78 3.50 -2.28 -11.25
CA VAL A 78 4.12 -3.62 -11.38
C VAL A 78 3.99 -4.13 -12.81
N ARG A 79 2.80 -4.00 -13.40
CA ARG A 79 2.53 -4.43 -14.78
C ARG A 79 3.14 -3.53 -15.85
N GLY A 80 3.56 -2.32 -15.48
CA GLY A 80 4.10 -1.34 -16.41
C GLY A 80 3.06 -0.78 -17.37
N ALA A 81 1.82 -0.58 -16.89
CA ALA A 81 0.71 -0.08 -17.72
C ALA A 81 0.95 1.36 -18.18
N SER A 82 0.46 1.71 -19.37
CA SER A 82 0.69 3.02 -20.03
C SER A 82 0.18 4.24 -19.25
N HIS A 83 -0.68 4.03 -18.26
CA HIS A 83 -1.25 5.07 -17.40
C HIS A 83 -0.89 4.88 -15.92
N ALA A 84 0.05 3.97 -15.60
CA ALA A 84 0.36 3.58 -14.23
C ALA A 84 0.85 4.75 -13.37
N TRP A 85 1.70 5.64 -13.92
CA TRP A 85 2.17 6.81 -13.19
C TRP A 85 1.03 7.79 -12.91
N ARG A 86 0.22 8.11 -13.92
CA ARG A 86 -0.93 9.02 -13.79
C ARG A 86 -1.91 8.52 -12.73
N ASP A 87 -2.29 7.25 -12.79
CA ASP A 87 -3.24 6.67 -11.84
C ASP A 87 -2.67 6.64 -10.41
N SER A 88 -1.35 6.47 -10.25
CA SER A 88 -0.69 6.57 -8.95
C SER A 88 -0.76 8.00 -8.39
N VAL A 89 -0.47 9.00 -9.22
CA VAL A 89 -0.57 10.42 -8.82
C VAL A 89 -2.01 10.79 -8.46
N ILE A 90 -3.00 10.34 -9.22
CA ILE A 90 -4.43 10.58 -8.92
C ILE A 90 -4.79 9.97 -7.56
N ALA A 91 -4.41 8.72 -7.31
CA ALA A 91 -4.68 8.06 -6.03
C ALA A 91 -4.02 8.80 -4.86
N LEU A 92 -2.76 9.24 -5.02
CA LEU A 92 -2.01 9.98 -4.00
C LEU A 92 -2.58 11.37 -3.74
N VAL A 93 -3.00 12.10 -4.78
CA VAL A 93 -3.64 13.42 -4.62
C VAL A 93 -4.99 13.26 -3.92
N ALA A 94 -5.83 12.32 -4.37
CA ALA A 94 -7.12 12.05 -3.74
C ALA A 94 -6.96 11.65 -2.26
N GLY A 95 -6.02 10.74 -1.97
CA GLY A 95 -5.68 10.35 -0.61
C GLY A 95 -5.15 11.51 0.24
N THR A 96 -4.27 12.35 -0.31
CA THR A 96 -3.72 13.53 0.38
C THR A 96 -4.81 14.52 0.74
N LEU A 97 -5.68 14.88 -0.20
CA LEU A 97 -6.77 15.83 0.04
C LEU A 97 -7.76 15.31 1.07
N LEU A 98 -8.16 14.05 0.96
CA LEU A 98 -9.04 13.40 1.92
C LEU A 98 -8.45 13.43 3.34
N ASN A 99 -7.20 13.01 3.49
CA ASN A 99 -6.54 12.95 4.80
C ASN A 99 -6.24 14.33 5.36
N ALA A 100 -6.00 15.35 4.52
CA ALA A 100 -5.84 16.73 4.97
C ALA A 100 -7.13 17.28 5.57
N VAL A 101 -8.27 17.07 4.90
CA VAL A 101 -9.59 17.46 5.43
C VAL A 101 -9.89 16.71 6.73
N HIS A 102 -9.67 15.40 6.75
CA HIS A 102 -9.90 14.59 7.95
C HIS A 102 -9.01 15.03 9.13
N LEU A 103 -7.76 15.39 8.88
CA LEU A 103 -6.85 15.92 9.89
C LEU A 103 -7.33 17.26 10.45
N VAL A 104 -7.73 18.21 9.60
CA VAL A 104 -8.23 19.52 10.03
C VAL A 104 -9.49 19.35 10.88
N MET A 105 -10.46 18.55 10.41
CA MET A 105 -11.71 18.29 11.14
C MET A 105 -11.45 17.57 12.46
N SER A 106 -10.55 16.60 12.49
CA SER A 106 -10.15 15.93 13.72
C SER A 106 -9.54 16.91 14.73
N ARG A 107 -8.61 17.77 14.31
CA ARG A 107 -8.01 18.74 15.24
C ARG A 107 -9.03 19.75 15.76
N ALA A 108 -9.94 20.21 14.90
CA ALA A 108 -11.00 21.15 15.27
C ALA A 108 -12.00 20.56 16.28
N LEU A 109 -12.39 19.29 16.12
CA LEU A 109 -13.47 18.69 16.91
C LEU A 109 -13.00 17.91 18.15
N ARG A 110 -11.79 17.33 18.12
CA ARG A 110 -11.28 16.46 19.19
C ARG A 110 -9.89 16.83 19.69
N GLY A 111 -9.32 17.96 19.25
CA GLY A 111 -8.01 18.46 19.69
C GLY A 111 -6.80 17.63 19.24
N GLY A 112 -6.99 16.61 18.41
CA GLY A 112 -5.91 15.77 17.88
C GLY A 112 -6.34 15.02 16.64
N SER A 113 -5.39 14.53 15.85
CA SER A 113 -5.67 13.91 14.54
C SER A 113 -5.11 12.49 14.38
N MET A 114 -4.33 11.99 15.34
CA MET A 114 -3.78 10.64 15.25
C MET A 114 -4.90 9.58 15.12
N PRO A 115 -4.73 8.57 14.25
CA PRO A 115 -3.53 8.26 13.44
C PRO A 115 -3.46 8.94 12.06
N VAL A 116 -4.43 9.81 11.70
CA VAL A 116 -4.56 10.42 10.36
C VAL A 116 -3.32 11.22 9.95
N ASP A 117 -2.61 11.81 10.90
CA ASP A 117 -1.32 12.49 10.66
C ASP A 117 -0.34 11.60 9.91
N GLY A 118 -0.15 10.36 10.37
CA GLY A 118 0.75 9.42 9.72
C GLY A 118 0.30 9.12 8.30
N VAL A 119 -1.01 8.91 8.09
CA VAL A 119 -1.56 8.59 6.76
C VAL A 119 -1.37 9.75 5.79
N LEU A 120 -1.58 10.98 6.25
CA LEU A 120 -1.32 12.18 5.45
C LEU A 120 0.17 12.30 5.11
N TYR A 121 1.07 12.13 6.09
CA TYR A 121 2.51 12.27 5.86
C TYR A 121 3.05 11.23 4.88
N MET A 122 2.58 9.98 4.97
CA MET A 122 2.95 8.93 4.02
C MET A 122 2.44 9.24 2.61
N ASN A 123 1.22 9.76 2.47
CA ASN A 123 0.69 10.19 1.18
C ASN A 123 1.51 11.34 0.57
N ILE A 124 1.83 12.37 1.34
CA ILE A 124 2.63 13.51 0.89
C ILE A 124 4.04 13.07 0.50
N LEU A 125 4.71 12.28 1.35
CA LEU A 125 6.05 11.75 1.05
C LEU A 125 6.06 11.01 -0.29
N THR A 126 5.11 10.11 -0.48
CA THR A 126 5.02 9.31 -1.70
C THR A 126 4.68 10.16 -2.91
N LEU A 127 3.78 11.13 -2.77
CA LEU A 127 3.44 12.07 -3.83
C LEU A 127 4.66 12.88 -4.27
N VAL A 128 5.43 13.43 -3.32
CA VAL A 128 6.68 14.15 -3.61
C VAL A 128 7.66 13.25 -4.34
N VAL A 129 7.88 12.01 -3.88
CA VAL A 129 8.76 11.06 -4.56
C VAL A 129 8.30 10.77 -6.00
N PHE A 130 7.00 10.59 -6.23
CA PHE A 130 6.45 10.35 -7.57
C PHE A 130 6.59 11.55 -8.50
N PHE A 131 6.52 12.78 -7.97
CA PHE A 131 6.85 13.99 -8.72
C PHE A 131 8.34 14.10 -9.02
N LEU A 132 9.22 13.76 -8.08
CA LEU A 132 10.67 13.71 -8.33
C LEU A 132 11.01 12.70 -9.43
N PHE A 133 10.35 11.54 -9.47
CA PHE A 133 10.53 10.55 -10.54
C PHE A 133 10.13 11.06 -11.93
N ARG A 134 9.32 12.11 -12.02
CA ARG A 134 8.90 12.70 -13.29
C ARG A 134 9.93 13.66 -13.89
N ILE A 135 10.98 14.03 -13.15
CA ILE A 135 12.10 14.85 -13.65
C ILE A 135 12.74 14.13 -14.85
N PRO A 136 12.97 14.79 -16.01
CA PRO A 136 13.35 14.12 -17.26
C PRO A 136 14.54 13.16 -17.15
N ARG A 137 15.58 13.54 -16.38
CA ARG A 137 16.79 12.72 -16.16
C ARG A 137 16.49 11.41 -15.42
N ILE A 138 15.55 11.43 -14.47
CA ILE A 138 15.13 10.28 -13.67
C ILE A 138 14.10 9.45 -14.46
N TRP A 139 13.11 10.12 -15.06
CA TRP A 139 12.00 9.51 -15.80
C TRP A 139 12.47 8.58 -16.91
N GLN A 140 13.50 8.98 -17.66
CA GLN A 140 14.08 8.16 -18.71
C GLN A 140 14.54 6.76 -18.21
N GLY A 141 14.68 6.54 -16.89
CA GLY A 141 15.10 5.27 -16.28
C GLY A 141 14.01 4.56 -15.49
N VAL A 142 13.20 5.31 -14.78
CA VAL A 142 12.12 4.76 -13.95
C VAL A 142 10.79 4.64 -14.67
N ASN A 143 10.70 5.07 -15.94
CA ASN A 143 9.46 5.12 -16.71
C ASN A 143 8.56 3.90 -16.44
N TYR A 144 7.49 4.15 -15.68
CA TYR A 144 6.55 3.14 -15.22
C TYR A 144 5.57 2.72 -16.30
N GLU A 145 5.50 3.46 -17.40
CA GLU A 145 4.59 3.24 -18.53
C GLU A 145 5.20 2.32 -19.60
N LYS A 146 6.36 1.75 -19.29
CA LYS A 146 7.02 0.73 -20.10
C LYS A 146 7.23 -0.53 -19.25
N PRO A 147 7.10 -1.73 -19.83
CA PRO A 147 7.56 -2.95 -19.17
C PRO A 147 9.05 -2.79 -18.82
N SER A 148 9.43 -3.09 -17.58
CA SER A 148 10.85 -3.17 -17.22
C SER A 148 11.51 -4.23 -18.09
N GLY A 149 12.69 -3.97 -18.67
CA GLY A 149 13.39 -4.91 -19.56
C GLY A 149 13.48 -6.31 -18.94
N GLY A 150 12.62 -7.22 -19.44
CA GLY A 150 12.46 -8.61 -18.99
C GLY A 150 11.43 -8.83 -17.86
N ARG A 151 10.67 -9.93 -17.95
CA ARG A 151 9.77 -10.48 -16.90
C ARG A 151 10.34 -10.47 -15.45
N PRO A 152 11.64 -10.68 -15.16
CA PRO A 152 12.14 -10.81 -13.79
C PRO A 152 11.98 -9.57 -12.89
N ALA A 153 12.03 -8.35 -13.45
CA ALA A 153 12.00 -7.12 -12.65
C ALA A 153 10.59 -6.79 -12.12
N GLY A 154 9.53 -7.11 -12.87
CA GLY A 154 8.15 -6.98 -12.40
C GLY A 154 7.81 -7.97 -11.27
N THR A 155 8.30 -9.21 -11.38
CA THR A 155 8.15 -10.24 -10.34
C THR A 155 8.82 -9.82 -9.03
N ALA A 156 10.05 -9.31 -9.09
CA ALA A 156 10.75 -8.82 -7.90
C ALA A 156 10.01 -7.64 -7.24
N ALA A 157 9.60 -6.65 -8.03
CA ALA A 157 8.85 -5.50 -7.51
C ALA A 157 7.53 -5.91 -6.85
N ALA A 158 6.80 -6.86 -7.44
CA ALA A 158 5.57 -7.40 -6.87
C ALA A 158 5.82 -8.12 -5.53
N ALA A 159 6.84 -8.97 -5.46
CA ALA A 159 7.19 -9.69 -4.24
C ALA A 159 7.58 -8.72 -3.11
N PHE A 160 8.43 -7.73 -3.38
CA PHE A 160 8.80 -6.74 -2.38
C PHE A 160 7.61 -5.86 -1.95
N ALA A 161 6.70 -5.51 -2.86
CA ALA A 161 5.49 -4.77 -2.53
C ALA A 161 4.59 -5.55 -1.56
N LEU A 162 4.40 -6.85 -1.84
CA LEU A 162 3.63 -7.77 -0.98
C LEU A 162 4.31 -7.97 0.37
N TRP A 163 5.63 -8.14 0.40
CA TRP A 163 6.38 -8.27 1.65
C TRP A 163 6.34 -7.01 2.50
N ALA A 164 6.54 -5.84 1.90
CA ALA A 164 6.48 -4.57 2.61
C ALA A 164 5.07 -4.33 3.20
N ALA A 165 4.02 -4.55 2.41
CA ALA A 165 2.65 -4.44 2.88
C ALA A 165 2.33 -5.49 3.96
N GLY A 166 2.80 -6.73 3.81
CA GLY A 166 2.61 -7.81 4.77
C GLY A 166 3.29 -7.51 6.11
N LEU A 167 4.56 -7.09 6.10
CA LEU A 167 5.28 -6.67 7.31
C LEU A 167 4.61 -5.49 7.99
N LEU A 168 4.19 -4.48 7.24
CA LEU A 168 3.43 -3.36 7.80
C LEU A 168 2.13 -3.85 8.45
N THR A 169 1.37 -4.72 7.77
CA THR A 169 0.10 -5.25 8.29
C THR A 169 0.30 -6.04 9.58
N LEU A 170 1.37 -6.83 9.70
CA LEU A 170 1.69 -7.58 10.93
C LEU A 170 2.11 -6.68 12.10
N THR A 171 2.75 -5.55 11.80
CA THR A 171 3.38 -4.70 12.82
C THR A 171 2.54 -3.50 13.20
N ILE A 172 1.56 -3.11 12.38
CA ILE A 172 0.82 -1.86 12.56
C ILE A 172 0.10 -1.76 13.91
N GLN A 173 -0.41 -2.87 14.44
CA GLN A 173 -1.12 -2.89 15.72
C GLN A 173 -0.23 -2.45 16.89
N PHE A 174 1.06 -2.79 16.84
CA PHE A 174 2.04 -2.39 17.85
C PHE A 174 2.45 -0.92 17.67
N LEU A 175 2.62 -0.49 16.41
CA LEU A 175 2.96 0.90 16.09
C LEU A 175 1.82 1.86 16.49
N MET A 176 0.57 1.42 16.36
CA MET A 176 -0.61 2.23 16.62
C MET A 176 -1.11 2.15 18.06
N GLN A 177 -0.59 1.23 18.89
CA GLN A 177 -0.95 1.07 20.30
C GLN A 177 -0.97 2.38 21.10
N PRO A 178 0.04 3.29 21.02
CA PRO A 178 0.03 4.53 21.80
C PRO A 178 -1.14 5.47 21.48
N THR A 179 -1.74 5.33 20.30
CA THR A 179 -2.84 6.18 19.82
C THR A 179 -4.21 5.51 19.89
N HIS A 180 -4.24 4.19 20.12
CA HIS A 180 -5.45 3.36 20.19
C HIS A 180 -5.65 2.71 21.57
N THR A 181 -4.87 3.11 22.58
CA THR A 181 -5.12 2.71 23.96
C THR A 181 -6.07 3.71 24.60
N ILE A 182 -7.31 3.30 24.88
CA ILE A 182 -8.36 4.15 25.44
C ILE A 182 -8.86 3.48 26.71
N GLY A 183 -8.81 4.18 27.85
CA GLY A 183 -9.23 3.60 29.14
C GLY A 183 -8.43 2.37 29.57
N GLY A 184 -7.16 2.26 29.17
CA GLY A 184 -6.31 1.09 29.44
C GLY A 184 -6.51 -0.10 28.49
N VAL A 185 -7.46 -0.02 27.55
CA VAL A 185 -7.72 -1.07 26.57
C VAL A 185 -7.04 -0.73 25.24
N ASN A 186 -6.25 -1.64 24.69
CA ASN A 186 -5.59 -1.49 23.39
C ASN A 186 -6.54 -1.89 22.24
N TYR A 187 -7.20 -0.91 21.63
CA TYR A 187 -8.10 -1.15 20.51
C TYR A 187 -7.38 -1.47 19.19
N ALA A 188 -6.07 -1.28 19.09
CA ALA A 188 -5.32 -1.73 17.91
C ALA A 188 -5.24 -3.27 17.84
N ASP A 189 -5.27 -3.94 18.99
CA ASP A 189 -5.22 -5.42 19.08
C ASP A 189 -6.57 -6.08 18.75
N ALA A 190 -7.66 -5.32 18.68
CA ALA A 190 -8.96 -5.83 18.23
C ALA A 190 -8.89 -6.43 16.81
N TRP A 191 -7.90 -6.01 16.01
CA TRP A 191 -7.67 -6.49 14.66
C TRP A 191 -6.62 -7.60 14.56
N HIS A 192 -6.12 -8.14 15.68
CA HIS A 192 -4.97 -9.04 15.72
C HIS A 192 -5.05 -10.21 14.75
N ILE A 193 -6.14 -10.99 14.83
CA ILE A 193 -6.32 -12.17 13.98
C ILE A 193 -6.41 -11.78 12.51
N THR A 194 -7.18 -10.73 12.20
CA THR A 194 -7.42 -10.28 10.83
C THR A 194 -6.13 -9.75 10.19
N LEU A 195 -5.39 -8.89 10.90
CA LEU A 195 -4.12 -8.34 10.42
C LEU A 195 -3.03 -9.42 10.35
N SER A 196 -3.02 -10.39 11.28
CA SER A 196 -2.10 -11.53 11.23
C SER A 196 -2.35 -12.41 10.01
N ALA A 197 -3.62 -12.74 9.74
CA ALA A 197 -4.01 -13.53 8.59
C ALA A 197 -3.69 -12.82 7.26
N ILE A 198 -4.06 -11.55 7.12
CA ILE A 198 -3.78 -10.76 5.91
C ILE A 198 -2.26 -10.58 5.74
N GLY A 199 -1.55 -10.21 6.81
CA GLY A 199 -0.11 -10.01 6.80
C GLY A 199 0.64 -11.28 6.41
N GLY A 200 0.33 -12.40 7.03
CA GLY A 200 0.88 -13.72 6.68
C GLY A 200 0.53 -14.12 5.24
N GLY A 201 -0.71 -13.88 4.80
CA GLY A 201 -1.15 -14.09 3.43
C GLY A 201 -0.36 -13.27 2.40
N LEU A 202 -0.05 -12.02 2.71
CA LEU A 202 0.77 -11.16 1.85
C LEU A 202 2.23 -11.64 1.81
N LEU A 203 2.80 -12.03 2.95
CA LEU A 203 4.18 -12.56 3.00
C LEU A 203 4.34 -13.84 2.17
N THR A 204 3.42 -14.79 2.38
CA THR A 204 3.36 -16.05 1.63
C THR A 204 3.11 -15.82 0.14
N SER A 205 2.20 -14.90 -0.22
CA SER A 205 1.95 -14.53 -1.62
C SER A 205 3.21 -13.95 -2.30
N GLY A 206 3.96 -13.09 -1.60
CA GLY A 206 5.22 -12.56 -2.11
C GLY A 206 6.26 -13.66 -2.38
N LEU A 207 6.32 -14.67 -1.51
CA LEU A 207 7.17 -15.85 -1.71
C LEU A 207 6.73 -16.68 -2.92
N LEU A 208 5.43 -16.96 -3.04
CA LEU A 208 4.86 -17.72 -4.16
C LEU A 208 5.10 -17.05 -5.51
N VAL A 209 4.99 -15.72 -5.59
CA VAL A 209 5.28 -14.94 -6.81
C VAL A 209 6.70 -15.16 -7.30
N VAL A 210 7.67 -15.36 -6.40
CA VAL A 210 9.08 -15.63 -6.75
C VAL A 210 9.32 -17.10 -7.10
N LEU A 211 8.73 -18.03 -6.35
CA LEU A 211 9.02 -19.47 -6.47
C LEU A 211 8.28 -20.15 -7.63
N LEU A 212 7.00 -19.86 -7.86
CA LEU A 212 6.18 -20.59 -8.84
C LEU A 212 6.76 -20.54 -10.27
N PRO A 213 7.23 -19.39 -10.80
CA PRO A 213 7.83 -19.36 -12.13
C PRO A 213 9.12 -20.17 -12.23
N ARG A 214 9.89 -20.27 -11.14
CA ARG A 214 11.16 -21.04 -11.10
C ARG A 214 10.89 -22.54 -11.13
N LEU A 215 9.91 -23.00 -10.36
CA LEU A 215 9.49 -24.40 -10.35
C LEU A 215 8.92 -24.82 -11.73
N ALA A 216 8.11 -23.96 -12.35
CA ALA A 216 7.54 -24.23 -13.67
C ALA A 216 8.62 -24.31 -14.77
N ASN A 217 9.64 -23.44 -14.73
CA ASN A 217 10.73 -23.47 -15.71
C ASN A 217 11.69 -24.66 -15.50
N GLY A 218 11.99 -25.03 -14.24
CA GLY A 218 12.83 -26.20 -13.94
C GLY A 218 12.21 -27.50 -14.46
N ARG A 219 10.89 -27.66 -14.33
CA ARG A 219 10.15 -28.83 -14.83
C ARG A 219 10.14 -28.94 -16.36
N ARG A 220 10.27 -27.82 -17.07
CA ARG A 220 10.27 -27.76 -18.55
C ARG A 220 11.61 -28.16 -19.16
N GLN A 221 12.70 -27.98 -18.41
CA GLN A 221 14.05 -28.37 -18.84
C GLN A 221 14.37 -29.84 -18.53
N SER A 222 13.64 -30.46 -17.59
CA SER A 222 13.83 -31.86 -17.21
C SER A 222 13.04 -32.87 -18.07
N LEU A 223 12.24 -32.42 -19.04
CA LEU A 223 11.58 -33.32 -19.98
C LEU A 223 12.54 -33.66 -21.12
N PRO A 224 12.91 -34.94 -21.34
CA PRO A 224 13.75 -35.33 -22.46
C PRO A 224 13.08 -34.94 -23.77
N ASN A 225 13.85 -34.37 -24.69
CA ASN A 225 13.41 -33.92 -25.99
C ASN A 225 13.03 -35.17 -26.82
N SER A 226 11.77 -35.59 -26.80
CA SER A 226 11.28 -36.79 -27.49
C SER A 226 11.21 -36.65 -29.02
N ALA A 227 12.02 -35.77 -29.61
CA ALA A 227 12.05 -35.44 -31.03
C ALA A 227 13.25 -36.05 -31.80
N GLU A 228 14.07 -36.89 -31.16
CA GLU A 228 15.22 -37.56 -31.82
C GLU A 228 15.05 -39.07 -32.04
N THR A 229 13.84 -39.61 -31.97
CA THR A 229 13.58 -41.03 -32.30
C THR A 229 12.78 -41.15 -33.58
N HIS A 230 13.33 -40.78 -34.74
CA HIS A 230 12.94 -41.27 -36.08
C HIS A 230 13.96 -40.83 -37.15
N LYS A 231 15.22 -41.24 -36.98
CA LYS A 231 16.21 -41.33 -38.07
C LYS A 231 17.13 -42.51 -37.82
N ALA A 232 16.64 -43.71 -38.12
CA ALA A 232 17.43 -44.90 -38.44
C ALA A 232 16.53 -45.86 -39.21
#